data_AF-A0AA97IKT3-F1
#
_entry.id   AF-A0AA97IKT3-F1
#
_cell.length_a   1.000
_cell.length_b   1.000
_cell.length_c   1.000
_cell.angle_alpha   90.00
_cell.angle_beta   90.00
_cell.angle_gamma   90.00
#
_symmetry.space_group_name_H-M   'P 1'
#
loop_
_entity.id
_entity.type
_entity.pdbx_description
1 polymer ?
#
loop_
_entity_poly.entity_id
_entity_poly.type
_entity_poly.pdbx_seq_one_letter_code
_entity_poly.pdbx_strand_id
1 'polypeptide(L)'
;MKYPVVLHTDDGESYGVMVPDIEGCFSAGNSIEEALANVKEAIEGHLEINMTLPVLLLRQIDKLVEADPSYRTRSGFLQEIARAKLRSIG
;
A
#
# COMPACT_ATOMS: atom_id res chain seq x y z
N MET A 1 -5.56 -2.96 -0.47
CA MET A 1 -6.06 -1.99 -1.46
C MET A 1 -5.94 -2.61 -2.85
N LYS A 2 -6.63 -2.10 -3.86
CA LYS A 2 -6.43 -2.52 -5.25
C LYS A 2 -5.67 -1.41 -5.96
N TYR A 3 -4.59 -1.75 -6.64
CA TYR A 3 -3.78 -0.80 -7.41
C TYR A 3 -3.90 -1.16 -8.89
N PRO A 4 -4.25 -0.21 -9.78
CA PRO A 4 -4.13 -0.44 -11.21
C PRO A 4 -2.65 -0.64 -11.56
N VAL A 5 -2.37 -1.54 -12.49
CA VAL A 5 -1.03 -1.79 -12.99
C VAL A 5 -1.03 -1.74 -14.52
N VAL A 6 0.07 -1.27 -15.09
CA VAL A 6 0.32 -1.32 -16.52
C VAL A 6 1.27 -2.47 -16.77
N LEU A 7 0.83 -3.45 -17.56
CA LEU A 7 1.62 -4.60 -17.96
C LEU A 7 1.99 -4.46 -19.43
N HIS A 8 3.26 -4.69 -19.73
CA HIS A 8 3.84 -4.52 -21.07
C HIS A 8 4.75 -5.70 -21.41
N THR A 9 4.77 -6.09 -22.68
CA THR A 9 5.65 -7.11 -23.26
C THR A 9 5.88 -6.79 -24.73
N ASP A 10 7.07 -7.10 -25.24
CA ASP A 10 7.43 -6.97 -26.65
C ASP A 10 7.48 -8.32 -27.38
N ASP A 11 7.64 -9.43 -26.63
CA ASP A 11 7.92 -10.78 -27.16
C ASP A 11 6.89 -11.84 -26.71
N GLY A 12 6.07 -11.55 -25.70
CA GLY A 12 5.15 -12.52 -25.09
C GLY A 12 5.82 -13.51 -24.13
N GLU A 13 7.13 -13.39 -23.90
CA GLU A 13 7.92 -14.24 -23.01
C GLU A 13 8.37 -13.47 -21.76
N SER A 14 8.68 -12.19 -21.89
CA SER A 14 9.09 -11.31 -20.79
C SER A 14 8.08 -10.19 -20.57
N TYR A 15 7.67 -9.99 -19.32
CA TYR A 15 6.63 -9.05 -18.93
C TYR A 15 7.17 -8.03 -17.94
N GLY A 16 7.05 -6.74 -18.27
CA GLY A 16 7.30 -5.63 -17.35
C GLY A 16 6.00 -5.09 -16.76
N VAL A 17 6.03 -4.65 -15.51
CA VAL A 17 4.88 -4.08 -14.81
C VAL A 17 5.27 -2.79 -14.10
N MET A 18 4.42 -1.76 -14.22
CA MET A 18 4.52 -0.49 -13.51
C MET A 18 3.24 -0.22 -12.72
N VAL A 19 3.36 0.45 -11.57
CA VAL A 19 2.22 0.95 -10.79
C VAL A 19 2.14 2.48 -10.96
N PRO A 20 1.18 3.01 -11.75
CA PRO A 20 1.11 4.46 -12.01
C PRO A 20 0.96 5.31 -10.74
N ASP A 21 0.29 4.77 -9.73
CA ASP A 21 0.00 5.46 -8.47
C ASP A 21 1.18 5.42 -7.48
N ILE A 22 2.24 4.66 -7.76
CA ILE A 22 3.41 4.52 -6.90
C ILE A 22 4.66 4.77 -7.74
N GLU A 23 5.13 6.02 -7.72
CA GLU A 23 6.32 6.44 -8.45
C GLU A 23 7.52 5.55 -8.11
N GLY A 24 8.23 5.06 -9.13
CA GLY A 24 9.37 4.17 -8.95
C GLY A 24 9.02 2.69 -8.73
N CYS A 25 7.74 2.32 -8.59
CA CYS A 25 7.35 0.94 -8.38
C CYS A 25 7.21 0.17 -9.69
N PHE A 26 8.26 -0.56 -10.03
CA PHE A 26 8.34 -1.44 -11.19
C PHE A 26 8.65 -2.88 -10.78
N SER A 27 8.26 -3.83 -11.62
CA SER A 27 8.62 -5.24 -11.49
C SER A 27 8.59 -5.94 -12.85
N ALA A 28 9.02 -7.20 -12.90
CA ALA A 28 9.02 -8.01 -14.12
C ALA A 28 8.86 -9.51 -13.82
N GLY A 29 8.55 -10.31 -14.84
CA GLY A 29 8.49 -11.79 -14.76
C GLY A 29 8.45 -12.43 -16.15
N ASN A 30 8.66 -13.75 -16.22
CA ASN A 30 8.65 -14.54 -17.46
C ASN A 30 7.25 -15.10 -17.81
N SER A 31 6.25 -14.74 -16.99
CA SER A 31 4.84 -14.96 -17.28
C SER A 31 4.04 -13.80 -16.69
N ILE A 32 2.79 -13.67 -17.14
CA ILE A 32 1.86 -12.68 -16.59
C ILE A 32 1.66 -12.93 -15.09
N GLU A 33 1.47 -14.19 -14.69
CA GLU A 33 1.26 -14.58 -13.29
C GLU A 33 2.47 -14.22 -12.41
N GLU A 34 3.69 -14.51 -12.88
CA GLU A 34 4.92 -14.17 -12.16
C GLU A 34 5.09 -12.66 -12.03
N ALA A 35 4.91 -11.92 -13.13
CA ALA A 35 5.05 -10.47 -13.14
C ALA A 35 4.04 -9.78 -12.20
N LEU A 36 2.81 -10.30 -12.13
CA LEU A 36 1.77 -9.83 -11.20
C LEU A 36 2.05 -10.21 -9.74
N ALA A 37 2.66 -11.37 -9.49
CA ALA A 37 3.11 -11.74 -8.14
C ALA A 37 4.23 -10.81 -7.68
N ASN A 38 5.23 -10.57 -8.54
CA ASN A 38 6.40 -9.76 -8.21
C ASN A 38 6.05 -8.27 -8.03
N VAL A 39 5.12 -7.71 -8.82
CA VAL A 39 4.68 -6.31 -8.60
C VAL A 39 3.93 -6.17 -7.28
N LYS A 40 3.20 -7.20 -6.84
CA LYS A 40 2.50 -7.17 -5.55
C LYS A 40 3.49 -7.05 -4.39
N GLU A 41 4.56 -7.82 -4.41
CA GLU A 41 5.63 -7.72 -3.41
C GLU A 41 6.33 -6.36 -3.47
N ALA A 42 6.58 -5.84 -4.68
CA ALA A 42 7.17 -4.52 -4.88
C ALA A 42 6.28 -3.40 -4.28
N ILE A 43 4.96 -3.48 -4.45
CA ILE A 43 3.98 -2.57 -3.84
C ILE A 43 4.04 -2.67 -2.32
N GLU A 44 4.03 -3.88 -1.77
CA GLU A 44 4.08 -4.11 -0.32
C GLU A 44 5.35 -3.48 0.27
N GLY A 45 6.52 -3.71 -0.33
CA GLY A 45 7.78 -3.10 0.09
C GLY A 45 7.82 -1.58 -0.05
N HIS A 46 7.30 -1.00 -1.15
CA HIS A 46 7.26 0.45 -1.34
C HIS A 46 6.37 1.16 -0.31
N LEU A 47 5.32 0.49 0.16
CA LEU A 47 4.32 1.05 1.07
C LEU A 47 4.60 0.73 2.55
N GLU A 48 5.70 0.03 2.85
CA GLU A 48 6.20 -0.08 4.22
C GLU A 48 6.73 1.27 4.70
N ILE A 49 5.86 2.04 5.35
CA ILE A 49 6.23 3.33 5.93
C ILE A 49 6.69 3.11 7.38
N ASN A 50 7.96 3.37 7.64
CA ASN A 50 8.47 3.57 8.99
C ASN A 50 8.14 4.99 9.47
N MET A 51 7.05 5.15 10.22
CA MET A 51 6.73 6.41 10.90
C MET A 51 7.20 6.38 12.34
N THR A 52 7.97 7.39 12.76
CA THR A 52 8.24 7.64 14.17
C THR A 52 7.08 8.39 14.81
N LEU A 53 6.48 7.81 15.85
CA LEU A 53 5.46 8.44 16.68
C LEU A 53 5.85 8.35 18.16
N PRO A 54 5.45 9.31 19.01
CA PRO A 54 5.68 9.21 20.45
C PRO A 54 5.07 7.94 21.03
N VAL A 55 5.79 7.26 21.92
CA VAL A 55 5.37 5.97 22.51
C VAL A 55 4.00 6.04 23.16
N LEU A 56 3.68 7.13 23.86
CA LEU A 56 2.37 7.29 24.51
C LEU A 56 1.23 7.38 23.49
N LEU A 57 1.46 8.04 22.36
CA LEU A 57 0.48 8.14 21.29
C LEU A 57 0.24 6.76 20.65
N LEU A 58 1.30 6.00 20.39
CA LEU A 58 1.17 4.62 19.88
C LEU A 58 0.33 3.75 20.82
N ARG A 59 0.58 3.82 22.14
CA ARG A 59 -0.21 3.07 23.13
C ARG A 59 -1.68 3.49 23.19
N GLN A 60 -1.98 4.77 22.92
CA GLN A 60 -3.36 5.24 22.84
C GLN A 60 -4.06 4.74 21.58
N ILE A 61 -3.37 4.75 20.44
CA ILE A 61 -3.88 4.19 19.18
C ILE A 61 -4.16 2.70 19.35
N ASP A 62 -3.24 1.95 19.96
CA ASP A 62 -3.40 0.51 20.21
C ASP A 62 -4.67 0.21 21.00
N LYS A 63 -4.86 0.89 22.14
CA LYS A 63 -6.06 0.72 22.96
C LYS A 63 -7.36 1.02 22.19
N LEU A 64 -7.34 2.00 21.30
CA LEU A 64 -8.51 2.37 20.50
C LEU A 64 -8.80 1.30 19.45
N VAL A 65 -7.78 0.88 18.68
CA VAL A 65 -7.93 -0.15 17.64
C VAL A 65 -8.34 -1.51 18.25
N GLU A 66 -7.85 -1.85 19.44
CA GLU A 66 -8.28 -3.04 20.18
C GLU A 66 -9.75 -2.96 20.63
N ALA A 67 -10.23 -1.77 20.98
CA ALA A 67 -11.59 -1.57 21.48
C ALA A 67 -12.65 -1.43 20.37
N ASP A 68 -12.25 -1.06 19.16
CA ASP A 68 -13.16 -0.81 18.04
C ASP A 68 -12.82 -1.69 16.82
N PRO A 69 -13.57 -2.79 16.60
CA PRO A 69 -13.36 -3.73 15.50
C PRO A 69 -13.48 -3.13 14.10
N SER A 70 -14.00 -1.90 13.96
CA SER A 70 -14.05 -1.21 12.67
C SER A 70 -12.65 -0.86 12.14
N TYR A 71 -11.66 -0.73 13.03
CA TYR A 71 -10.27 -0.52 12.67
C TYR A 71 -9.50 -1.85 12.68
N ARG A 72 -8.86 -2.20 11.57
CA ARG A 72 -8.07 -3.44 11.47
C ARG A 72 -6.63 -3.31 11.97
N THR A 73 -6.02 -2.14 11.80
CA THR A 73 -4.60 -1.88 12.09
C THR A 73 -4.39 -0.43 12.51
N ARG A 74 -3.25 -0.13 13.14
CA ARG A 74 -2.79 1.26 13.40
C ARG A 74 -2.82 2.11 12.13
N SER A 75 -2.26 1.58 11.04
CA SER A 75 -2.22 2.26 9.75
C SER A 75 -3.62 2.52 9.19
N GLY A 76 -4.55 1.57 9.33
CA GLY A 76 -5.95 1.74 8.95
C GLY A 76 -6.62 2.88 9.71
N PHE A 77 -6.44 2.93 11.04
CA PHE A 77 -6.95 4.04 11.87
C PHE A 77 -6.39 5.39 11.42
N LEU A 78 -5.06 5.51 11.26
CA LEU A 78 -4.42 6.75 10.83
C LEU A 78 -4.88 7.21 9.44
N GLN A 79 -5.06 6.28 8.50
CA GLN A 79 -5.58 6.58 7.16
C GLN A 79 -6.99 7.15 7.21
N GLU A 80 -7.87 6.58 8.03
CA GLU A 80 -9.26 7.06 8.14
C GLU A 80 -9.34 8.48 8.73
N ILE A 81 -8.56 8.77 9.77
CA ILE A 81 -8.47 10.13 10.34
C ILE A 81 -7.92 11.12 9.32
N ALA A 82 -6.84 10.76 8.60
CA ALA A 82 -6.27 11.61 7.56
C ALA A 82 -7.27 11.91 6.44
N ARG A 83 -7.98 10.88 5.95
CA ARG A 83 -9.03 11.01 4.93
C ARG A 83 -10.18 11.90 5.40
N ALA A 84 -10.65 11.71 6.63
CA ALA A 84 -11.72 12.53 7.20
C ALA A 84 -11.31 14.01 7.24
N LYS A 85 -10.06 14.29 7.65
CA LYS A 85 -9.53 15.66 7.66
C LYS A 85 -9.40 16.25 6.26
N LEU A 86 -8.88 15.51 5.29
CA LEU A 86 -8.73 15.99 3.91
C LEU A 86 -10.10 16.31 3.27
N ARG A 87 -11.10 15.44 3.49
CA ARG A 87 -12.48 15.69 3.02
C ARG A 87 -13.13 16.90 3.69
N SER A 88 -12.70 17.31 4.87
CA SER A 88 -13.25 18.49 5.55
C SER A 88 -12.64 19.80 5.05
N ILE A 89 -11.62 19.74 4.19
CA ILE A 89 -10.89 20.92 3.67
C ILE A 89 -11.28 21.21 2.20
N GLY A 90 -11.90 20.26 1.51
CA GLY A 90 -12.52 20.45 0.19
C GLY A 90 -14.03 20.65 0.30
#